data_AF-A0A151BGL9-F1
#
_entry.id   AF-A0A151BGL9-F1
#
_cell.length_a   1.000
_cell.length_b   1.000
_cell.length_c   1.000
_cell.angle_alpha   90.00
_cell.angle_beta   90.00
_cell.angle_gamma   90.00
#
_symmetry.space_group_name_H-M   'P 1'
#
loop_
_entity.id
_entity.type
_entity.pdbx_description
1 polymer ?
#
loop_
_entity_poly.entity_id
_entity_poly.type
_entity_poly.pdbx_seq_one_letter_code
_entity_poly.pdbx_strand_id
1 'polypeptide(L)'
;MNRASEALKAWEAELGVGIEAGLFPVEEALTGYVDFQWCAIMDREGLVTLGCSPGFELPPEIVQEVLAGKGEVKELFEEAFKVKRIGETIGAIGFLSRGLVNREEITACSVLMALIPRINREIYRLRR
;
A
#
# COMPACT_ATOMS: atom_id res chain seq x y z
N MET A 1 -2.43 9.66 -2.50
CA MET A 1 -2.70 10.77 -3.45
C MET A 1 -1.60 11.82 -3.44
N ASN A 2 -1.23 12.40 -2.29
CA ASN A 2 -0.17 13.43 -2.21
C ASN A 2 1.12 12.99 -2.90
N ARG A 3 1.61 11.77 -2.64
CA ARG A 3 2.80 11.21 -3.32
C ARG A 3 2.70 11.20 -4.84
N ALA A 4 1.53 10.86 -5.39
CA ALA A 4 1.29 10.86 -6.84
C ALA A 4 1.34 12.28 -7.43
N SER A 5 0.69 13.24 -6.75
CA SER A 5 0.75 14.66 -7.11
C SER A 5 2.18 15.19 -7.09
N GLU A 6 2.93 14.94 -6.01
CA GLU A 6 4.30 15.43 -5.89
C GLU A 6 5.23 14.78 -6.92
N ALA A 7 5.05 13.49 -7.23
CA ALA A 7 5.79 12.84 -8.30
C ALA A 7 5.54 13.50 -9.68
N LEU A 8 4.28 13.84 -9.97
CA LEU A 8 3.89 14.49 -11.23
C LEU A 8 4.39 15.95 -11.32
N LYS A 9 4.53 16.64 -10.20
CA LYS A 9 5.13 17.99 -10.14
C LYS A 9 6.66 17.95 -10.30
N ALA A 10 7.31 16.93 -9.77
CA ALA A 10 8.77 16.83 -9.73
C ALA A 10 9.38 16.47 -11.10
N TRP A 11 8.61 15.88 -12.01
CA TRP A 11 9.10 15.38 -13.30
C TRP A 11 8.15 15.73 -14.44
N GLU A 12 8.66 15.87 -15.66
CA GLU A 12 7.87 15.92 -16.89
C GLU A 12 7.36 14.52 -17.27
N ALA A 13 6.42 14.01 -16.48
CA ALA A 13 5.73 12.74 -16.73
C ALA A 13 4.25 12.96 -17.12
N GLU A 14 3.66 11.96 -17.79
CA GLU A 14 2.21 11.90 -18.07
C GLU A 14 1.41 11.42 -16.85
N LEU A 15 2.03 10.55 -16.03
CA LEU A 15 1.42 9.93 -14.86
C LEU A 15 2.30 10.10 -13.62
N GLY A 16 1.66 10.42 -12.49
CA GLY A 16 2.23 10.39 -11.17
C GLY A 16 1.67 9.19 -10.40
N VAL A 17 2.54 8.42 -9.76
CA VAL A 17 2.16 7.22 -8.99
C VAL A 17 2.57 7.40 -7.54
N GLY A 18 1.66 7.14 -6.62
CA GLY A 18 1.89 7.22 -5.19
C GLY A 18 1.35 5.98 -4.49
N ILE A 19 2.23 5.24 -3.80
CA ILE A 19 1.91 4.02 -3.08
C ILE A 19 2.14 4.27 -1.59
N GLU A 20 1.21 3.85 -0.74
CA GLU A 20 1.30 3.98 0.71
C GLU A 20 0.74 2.73 1.39
N ALA A 21 1.44 2.21 2.41
CA ALA A 21 0.95 1.13 3.25
C ALA A 21 0.30 1.70 4.53
N GLY A 22 -0.64 0.99 5.12
CA GLY A 22 -1.16 1.38 6.42
C GLY A 22 -2.27 0.47 6.94
N LEU A 23 -2.58 0.66 8.22
CA LEU A 23 -3.67 -0.02 8.91
C LEU A 23 -5.00 0.71 8.66
N PHE A 24 -6.00 -0.06 8.22
CA PHE A 24 -7.35 0.43 7.99
C PHE A 24 -8.35 -0.35 8.86
N PRO A 25 -9.37 0.32 9.41
CA PRO A 25 -10.35 -0.34 10.25
C PRO A 25 -11.19 -1.33 9.44
N VAL A 26 -11.31 -2.55 9.95
CA VAL A 26 -12.17 -3.63 9.43
C VAL A 26 -12.76 -4.34 10.65
N GLU A 27 -14.06 -4.16 10.88
CA GLU A 27 -14.74 -4.52 12.13
C GLU A 27 -14.57 -6.00 12.50
N GLU A 28 -14.58 -6.89 11.51
CA GLU A 28 -14.49 -8.33 11.69
C GLU A 28 -13.06 -8.88 11.77
N ALA A 29 -12.03 -8.04 11.62
CA ALA A 29 -10.63 -8.46 11.76
C ALA A 29 -10.28 -8.74 13.22
N LEU A 30 -9.32 -9.64 13.49
CA LEU A 30 -8.86 -10.04 14.82
C LEU A 30 -8.46 -8.85 15.71
N THR A 31 -7.91 -7.80 15.09
CA THR A 31 -7.49 -6.58 15.78
C THR A 31 -8.40 -5.39 15.52
N GLY A 32 -9.44 -5.56 14.70
CA GLY A 32 -10.22 -4.47 14.11
C GLY A 32 -9.50 -3.71 13.00
N TYR A 33 -8.30 -4.15 12.58
CA TYR A 33 -7.51 -3.52 11.53
C TYR A 33 -6.88 -4.53 10.57
N VAL A 34 -6.72 -4.10 9.33
CA VAL A 34 -6.02 -4.83 8.26
C VAL A 34 -5.01 -3.90 7.61
N ASP A 35 -3.80 -4.41 7.34
CA ASP A 35 -2.79 -3.68 6.58
C ASP A 35 -3.08 -3.79 5.08
N PHE A 36 -3.16 -2.65 4.41
CA PHE A 36 -3.33 -2.56 2.96
C PHE A 36 -2.28 -1.62 2.36
N GLN A 37 -1.87 -1.88 1.12
CA GLN A 37 -1.18 -0.90 0.29
C GLN A 37 -2.17 -0.26 -0.68
N TRP A 38 -2.27 1.06 -0.62
CA TRP A 38 -3.03 1.86 -1.58
C TRP A 38 -2.10 2.46 -2.63
N CYS A 39 -2.48 2.32 -3.89
CA CYS A 39 -1.88 3.01 -5.02
C CYS A 39 -2.86 4.06 -5.56
N ALA A 40 -2.34 5.27 -5.78
CA ALA A 40 -3.01 6.33 -6.51
C ALA A 40 -2.21 6.66 -7.78
N ILE A 41 -2.90 6.69 -8.91
CA ILE A 41 -2.34 7.12 -10.20
C ILE A 41 -3.07 8.38 -10.63
N MET A 42 -2.33 9.47 -10.83
CA MET A 42 -2.82 10.79 -11.24
C MET A 42 -2.24 11.14 -12.61
N ASP A 43 -3.05 11.71 -13.51
CA ASP A 43 -2.56 12.31 -14.75
C ASP A 43 -2.62 13.85 -14.72
N ARG A 44 -2.10 14.47 -15.78
CA ARG A 44 -2.04 15.94 -15.94
C ARG A 44 -3.42 16.60 -16.06
N GLU A 45 -4.44 15.85 -16.44
CA GLU A 45 -5.81 16.32 -16.54
C GLU A 45 -6.54 16.26 -15.19
N GLY A 46 -5.87 15.74 -14.15
CA GLY A 46 -6.38 15.65 -12.79
C GLY A 46 -7.22 14.40 -12.54
N LEU A 47 -7.32 13.47 -13.50
CA LEU A 47 -7.97 12.19 -13.25
C LEU A 47 -7.10 11.37 -12.30
N VAL A 48 -7.74 10.89 -11.24
CA VAL A 48 -7.14 10.01 -10.23
C VAL A 48 -7.85 8.66 -10.26
N THR A 49 -7.07 7.58 -10.29
CA THR A 49 -7.56 6.23 -10.12
C THR A 49 -6.85 5.56 -8.95
N LEU A 50 -7.60 4.74 -8.22
CA LEU A 50 -7.15 4.12 -6.97
C LEU A 50 -7.21 2.61 -7.10
N GLY A 51 -6.29 1.94 -6.42
CA GLY A 51 -6.28 0.49 -6.25
C GLY A 51 -5.64 0.12 -4.93
N CYS A 52 -6.04 -1.01 -4.37
CA CYS A 52 -5.45 -1.56 -3.16
C CYS A 52 -4.83 -2.93 -3.43
N SER A 53 -3.81 -3.28 -2.66
CA SER A 53 -3.29 -4.65 -2.60
C SER A 53 -4.27 -5.58 -1.89
N PRO A 54 -4.07 -6.91 -1.96
CA PRO A 54 -4.59 -7.81 -0.94
C PRO A 54 -4.19 -7.30 0.46
N GLY A 55 -5.14 -7.36 1.39
CA GLY A 55 -4.90 -7.00 2.79
C GLY A 55 -4.52 -8.21 3.63
N PHE A 56 -3.82 -7.97 4.73
CA PHE A 56 -3.51 -9.00 5.72
C PHE A 56 -3.50 -8.44 7.14
N GLU A 57 -3.75 -9.30 8.12
CA GLU A 57 -3.78 -8.92 9.52
C GLU A 57 -2.37 -8.97 10.13
N LEU A 58 -2.04 -7.97 10.94
CA LEU A 58 -0.79 -7.92 11.69
C LEU A 58 -0.97 -8.52 13.10
N PRO A 59 0.11 -8.95 13.76
CA PRO A 59 0.06 -9.38 15.15
C PRO A 59 -0.56 -8.28 16.05
N PRO A 60 -1.39 -8.63 17.04
CA PRO A 60 -2.08 -7.66 17.90
C PRO A 60 -1.15 -6.65 18.58
N GLU A 61 0.02 -7.09 19.03
CA GLU A 61 1.03 -6.23 19.65
C GLU A 61 1.49 -5.13 18.68
N ILE A 62 1.80 -5.48 17.43
CA ILE A 62 2.22 -4.50 16.42
C ILE A 62 1.10 -3.49 16.15
N VAL A 63 -0.15 -3.96 15.99
CA VAL A 63 -1.30 -3.07 15.76
C VAL A 63 -1.46 -2.08 16.93
N GLN A 64 -1.40 -2.57 18.17
CA GLN A 64 -1.50 -1.73 19.35
C GLN A 64 -0.40 -0.66 19.40
N GLU A 65 0.84 -1.02 19.07
CA GLU A 65 1.96 -0.09 19.10
C GLU A 65 1.93 0.95 17.98
N VAL A 66 1.51 0.57 16.77
CA VAL A 66 1.28 1.51 15.68
C VAL A 66 0.19 2.51 16.06
N LEU A 67 -0.94 2.03 16.60
CA LEU A 67 -2.06 2.89 17.00
C LEU A 67 -1.71 3.80 18.19
N ALA A 68 -0.79 3.37 19.05
CA ALA A 68 -0.24 4.19 20.13
C ALA A 68 0.81 5.21 19.65
N GLY A 69 1.13 5.23 18.35
CA GLY A 69 2.11 6.14 17.76
C GLY A 69 3.56 5.83 18.17
N LYS A 70 3.85 4.59 18.58
CA LYS A 70 5.20 4.20 19.02
C LYS A 70 6.20 4.02 17.86
N GLY A 71 5.71 3.80 16.65
CA GLY A 71 6.55 3.62 15.46
C GLY A 71 5.76 3.12 14.27
N GLU A 72 6.43 2.99 13.13
CA GLU A 72 5.86 2.38 11.93
C GLU A 72 5.94 0.85 11.98
N VAL A 73 5.09 0.16 11.20
CA VAL A 73 5.06 -1.31 11.12
C VAL A 73 6.46 -1.90 10.86
N LYS A 74 7.25 -1.28 9.97
CA LYS A 74 8.63 -1.72 9.69
C LYS A 74 9.45 -1.75 10.98
N GLU A 75 9.53 -0.63 11.68
CA GLU A 75 10.38 -0.44 12.85
C GLU A 75 10.00 -1.41 13.97
N LEU A 76 8.71 -1.53 14.24
CA LEU A 76 8.16 -2.41 15.27
C LEU A 76 8.41 -3.89 14.96
N PHE A 77 8.33 -4.28 13.68
CA PHE A 77 8.71 -5.64 13.28
C PHE A 77 10.22 -5.91 13.43
N GLU A 78 11.08 -4.95 13.09
CA GLU A 78 12.53 -5.10 13.26
C GLU A 78 12.90 -5.24 14.74
N GLU A 79 12.23 -4.50 15.62
CA GLU A 79 12.39 -4.58 17.07
C GLU A 79 11.87 -5.90 17.65
N ALA A 80 10.61 -6.25 17.37
CA ALA A 80 9.95 -7.42 17.95
C ALA A 80 10.56 -8.75 17.47
N PHE A 81 10.90 -8.86 16.18
CA PHE A 81 11.36 -10.11 15.57
C PHE A 81 12.86 -10.15 15.31
N LYS A 82 13.60 -9.09 15.65
CA LYS A 82 15.07 -8.97 15.45
C LYS A 82 15.51 -9.22 14.00
N VAL A 83 14.63 -8.94 13.04
CA VAL A 83 14.91 -9.04 11.61
C VAL A 83 15.42 -7.69 11.14
N LYS A 84 16.68 -7.59 10.73
CA LYS A 84 17.21 -6.32 10.21
C LYS A 84 16.64 -6.02 8.82
N ARG A 85 16.31 -4.75 8.57
CA ARG A 85 15.93 -4.24 7.23
C ARG A 85 14.73 -5.00 6.63
N ILE A 86 13.75 -5.39 7.44
CA ILE A 86 12.58 -6.13 6.98
C ILE A 86 11.80 -5.33 5.92
N GLY A 87 11.75 -4.00 6.06
CA GLY A 87 11.08 -3.12 5.11
C GLY A 87 11.79 -2.98 3.76
N GLU A 88 13.07 -3.33 3.66
CA GLU A 88 13.85 -3.27 2.40
C GLU A 88 14.08 -4.65 1.78
N THR A 89 13.62 -5.71 2.45
CA THR A 89 13.82 -7.09 2.02
C THR A 89 12.46 -7.72 1.71
N ILE A 90 11.88 -8.47 2.64
CA ILE A 90 10.69 -9.30 2.43
C ILE A 90 9.37 -8.60 2.81
N GLY A 91 9.45 -7.52 3.61
CA GLY A 91 8.29 -6.86 4.21
C GLY A 91 7.62 -7.69 5.31
N ALA A 92 6.71 -7.07 6.06
CA ALA A 92 5.92 -7.78 7.08
C ALA A 92 5.15 -8.97 6.47
N ILE A 93 4.59 -8.80 5.27
CA ILE A 93 3.90 -9.86 4.52
C ILE A 93 4.81 -11.06 4.22
N GLY A 94 6.05 -10.81 3.78
CA GLY A 94 7.00 -11.88 3.48
C GLY A 94 7.44 -12.64 4.72
N PHE A 95 7.57 -11.94 5.85
CA PHE A 95 7.86 -12.59 7.12
C PHE A 95 6.69 -13.45 7.61
N LEU A 96 5.49 -12.89 7.68
CA LEU A 96 4.29 -13.57 8.19
C LEU A 96 3.86 -14.73 7.29
N SER A 97 3.98 -14.59 5.97
CA SER A 97 3.66 -15.64 5.00
C SER A 97 4.76 -16.70 4.83
N ARG A 98 5.88 -16.59 5.56
CA ARG A 98 7.06 -17.47 5.42
C ARG A 98 7.62 -17.49 3.99
N GLY A 99 7.61 -16.34 3.33
CA GLY A 99 8.14 -16.13 1.98
C GLY A 99 7.22 -16.62 0.86
N LEU A 100 5.98 -17.01 1.15
CA LEU A 100 5.01 -17.40 0.11
C LEU A 100 4.46 -16.22 -0.68
N VAL A 101 4.46 -15.04 -0.07
CA VAL A 101 4.07 -13.78 -0.71
C VAL A 101 5.10 -12.72 -0.33
N ASN A 102 5.56 -11.93 -1.28
CA ASN A 102 6.51 -10.85 -1.02
C ASN A 102 5.90 -9.45 -1.25
N ARG A 103 6.62 -8.42 -0.79
CA ARG A 103 6.18 -7.02 -0.89
C ARG A 103 6.02 -6.54 -2.33
N GLU A 104 6.87 -7.00 -3.23
CA GLU A 104 6.83 -6.60 -4.64
C GLU A 104 5.53 -7.07 -5.30
N GLU A 105 5.11 -8.31 -5.03
CA GLU A 105 3.87 -8.90 -5.56
C GLU A 105 2.64 -8.11 -5.13
N ILE A 106 2.48 -7.83 -3.83
CA ILE A 106 1.32 -7.08 -3.33
C ILE A 106 1.35 -5.61 -3.78
N THR A 107 2.55 -5.03 -3.95
CA THR A 107 2.72 -3.69 -4.51
C THR A 107 2.29 -3.67 -5.98
N ALA A 108 2.72 -4.63 -6.79
CA ALA A 108 2.35 -4.77 -8.19
C ALA A 108 0.83 -4.95 -8.34
N CYS A 109 0.20 -5.76 -7.48
CA CYS A 109 -1.25 -5.87 -7.40
C CYS A 109 -1.91 -4.51 -7.15
N SER A 110 -1.44 -3.72 -6.18
CA SER A 110 -2.05 -2.41 -5.89
C SER A 110 -2.01 -1.46 -7.10
N VAL A 111 -0.90 -1.46 -7.85
CA VAL A 111 -0.72 -0.66 -9.07
C VAL A 111 -1.64 -1.16 -10.17
N LEU A 112 -1.71 -2.48 -10.39
CA LEU A 112 -2.60 -3.08 -11.37
C LEU A 112 -4.06 -2.76 -11.07
N MET A 113 -4.49 -2.85 -9.80
CA MET A 113 -5.85 -2.47 -9.41
C MET A 113 -6.13 -1.01 -9.72
N ALA A 114 -5.16 -0.11 -9.49
CA ALA A 114 -5.30 1.31 -9.80
C ALA A 114 -5.34 1.61 -11.30
N LEU A 115 -4.80 0.70 -12.14
CA LEU A 115 -4.86 0.79 -13.60
C LEU A 115 -6.18 0.29 -14.17
N ILE A 116 -6.96 -0.53 -13.45
CA ILE A 116 -8.20 -1.14 -13.99
C ILE A 116 -9.14 -0.10 -14.63
N PRO A 117 -9.47 1.05 -13.99
CA PRO A 117 -10.33 2.05 -14.63
C PRO A 117 -9.68 2.66 -15.87
N ARG A 118 -8.35 2.82 -15.88
CA ARG A 118 -7.58 3.40 -16.99
C ARG A 118 -7.43 2.45 -18.17
N ILE A 119 -7.38 1.14 -17.92
CA ILE A 119 -7.38 0.10 -18.97
C ILE A 119 -8.77 0.03 -19.61
N ASN A 120 -9.83 0.19 -18.80
CA ASN A 120 -11.22 0.06 -19.21
C ASN A 120 -11.91 1.43 -19.39
N ARG A 121 -11.22 2.42 -19.99
CA ARG A 121 -11.69 3.83 -20.03
C ARG A 121 -13.13 3.99 -20.51
N GLU A 122 -13.53 3.21 -21.52
CA GLU A 122 -14.87 3.26 -22.10
C GLU A 122 -15.94 2.79 -21.12
N ILE A 123 -15.69 1.67 -20.44
CA ILE A 123 -16.60 1.09 -19.42
C ILE A 123 -16.74 2.06 -18.25
N TYR A 124 -15.63 2.66 -17.81
CA TYR A 124 -15.60 3.63 -16.71
C TYR A 124 -15.96 5.06 -17.15
N ARG A 125 -16.27 5.29 -18.44
CA ARG A 125 -16.64 6.60 -19.01
C ARG A 125 -15.62 7.71 -18.71
N LEU A 126 -14.33 7.37 -18.69
CA LEU A 126 -13.25 8.32 -18.49
C LEU A 126 -13.03 9.12 -19.78
N ARG A 127 -13.15 10.45 -19.70
CA ARG A 127 -12.94 11.34 -20.85
C ARG A 127 -11.47 11.30 -21.30
N ARG A 128 -11.23 11.58 -22.59
CA ARG A 128 -9.90 11.87 -23.13
C ARG A 128 -9.54 13.33 -22.87
#